data_AF-A0A559KDN6-F1
#
_entry.id   AF-A0A559KDN6-F1
#
_cell.length_a   1.000
_cell.length_b   1.000
_cell.length_c   1.000
_cell.angle_alpha   90.00
_cell.angle_beta   90.00
_cell.angle_gamma   90.00
#
_symmetry.space_group_name_H-M   'P 1'
#
loop_
_entity.id
_entity.type
_entity.pdbx_description
1 polymer ?
#
loop_
_entity_poly.entity_id
_entity_poly.type
_entity_poly.pdbx_seq_one_letter_code
_entity_poly.pdbx_strand_id
1 'polypeptide(L)'
;MSSHNHTTTGTERHRLEGPRNHYLSYIISIVLTMLAFAIVLYGGLDRSFIILFLVGLAIVQAVFQLAYWMHMKDRGHFFPIMGLAMGAFVALTAVAMAVYWLWW
;
A
#
# COMPACT_ATOMS: atom_id res chain seq x y z
N MET A 1 14.20 -53.75 -19.97
CA MET A 1 13.07 -52.82 -20.14
C MET A 1 12.32 -52.81 -18.83
N SER A 2 12.54 -51.80 -18.00
CA SER A 2 11.91 -51.67 -16.68
C SER A 2 11.31 -50.28 -16.61
N SER A 3 9.98 -50.21 -16.77
CA SER A 3 9.18 -49.01 -16.76
C SER A 3 9.40 -48.23 -15.47
N HIS A 4 9.97 -47.03 -15.59
CA HIS A 4 9.91 -46.03 -14.51
C HIS A 4 8.49 -45.47 -14.48
N ASN A 5 7.73 -45.93 -13.50
CA ASN A 5 6.41 -45.39 -13.17
C ASN A 5 6.56 -43.93 -12.75
N HIS A 6 5.94 -43.08 -13.55
CA HIS A 6 5.74 -41.67 -13.31
C HIS A 6 4.89 -41.48 -12.04
N THR A 7 5.52 -41.26 -10.89
CA THR A 7 4.83 -40.81 -9.68
C THR A 7 4.50 -39.34 -9.84
N THR A 8 3.30 -39.06 -10.34
CA THR A 8 2.62 -37.77 -10.26
C THR A 8 2.38 -37.42 -8.79
N THR A 9 3.38 -36.83 -8.14
CA THR A 9 3.19 -36.11 -6.88
C THR A 9 2.43 -34.83 -7.19
N GLY A 10 1.09 -34.92 -7.17
CA GLY A 10 0.23 -33.74 -7.09
C GLY A 10 0.37 -33.12 -5.72
N THR A 11 1.13 -32.04 -5.59
CA THR A 11 1.02 -31.01 -4.54
C THR A 11 1.75 -29.78 -5.08
N GLU A 12 1.33 -28.59 -4.67
CA GLU A 12 1.70 -27.29 -5.22
C GLU A 12 1.01 -26.99 -6.57
N ARG A 13 -0.30 -26.74 -6.49
CA ARG A 13 -0.84 -25.62 -7.25
C ARG A 13 -0.01 -24.40 -6.85
N HIS A 14 1.08 -24.14 -7.57
CA HIS A 14 1.58 -22.79 -7.76
C HIS A 14 0.33 -21.99 -8.11
N ARG A 15 -0.24 -21.32 -7.10
CA ARG A 15 -1.23 -20.28 -7.32
C ARG A 15 -0.40 -19.23 -8.03
N LEU A 16 -0.37 -19.34 -9.36
CA LEU A 16 -0.02 -18.28 -10.27
C LEU A 16 -0.67 -17.04 -9.67
N GLU A 17 0.16 -16.22 -9.03
CA GLU A 17 -0.22 -14.97 -8.42
C GLU A 17 -0.63 -14.08 -9.58
N GLY A 18 -1.88 -14.29 -10.00
CA GLY A 18 -2.37 -13.75 -11.23
C GLY A 18 -2.39 -12.22 -11.12
N PRO A 19 -2.13 -11.51 -12.23
CA PRO A 19 -2.27 -10.05 -12.35
C PRO A 19 -3.59 -9.48 -11.82
N ARG A 20 -4.58 -10.34 -11.56
CA ARG A 20 -5.88 -10.06 -10.98
C ARG A 20 -5.82 -9.38 -9.61
N ASN A 21 -4.79 -9.62 -8.79
CA ASN A 21 -4.71 -8.92 -7.49
C ASN A 21 -4.39 -7.43 -7.65
N HIS A 22 -3.65 -7.02 -8.68
CA HIS A 22 -3.31 -5.60 -8.91
C HIS A 22 -4.53 -4.76 -9.29
N TYR A 23 -5.51 -5.33 -10.00
CA TYR A 23 -6.75 -4.60 -10.32
C TYR A 23 -7.60 -4.33 -9.08
N LEU A 24 -7.59 -5.24 -8.10
CA LEU A 24 -8.37 -5.09 -6.87
C LEU A 24 -7.86 -3.93 -5.98
N SER A 25 -6.53 -3.78 -5.83
CA SER A 25 -5.96 -2.65 -5.09
C SER A 25 -6.18 -1.32 -5.77
N TYR A 26 -6.09 -1.30 -7.11
CA TYR A 26 -6.36 -0.12 -7.89
C TYR A 26 -7.79 0.39 -7.66
N ILE A 27 -8.76 -0.52 -7.67
CA ILE A 27 -10.17 -0.20 -7.39
C ILE A 27 -10.37 0.25 -5.94
N ILE A 28 -9.72 -0.40 -4.96
CA ILE A 28 -9.81 -0.01 -3.54
C ILE A 28 -9.25 1.41 -3.32
N SER A 29 -8.12 1.74 -3.95
CA SER A 29 -7.51 3.09 -3.89
C SER A 29 -8.43 4.15 -4.49
N ILE A 30 -9.03 3.88 -5.65
CA ILE A 30 -10.01 4.77 -6.29
C ILE A 30 -11.23 5.00 -5.39
N VAL A 31 -11.80 3.94 -4.81
CA VAL A 31 -12.97 4.08 -3.93
C VAL A 31 -12.62 4.92 -2.70
N LEU A 32 -11.47 4.66 -2.08
CA LEU A 32 -11.05 5.35 -0.88
C LEU A 32 -10.69 6.84 -1.16
N THR A 33 -10.20 7.17 -2.36
CA THR A 33 -10.00 8.57 -2.79
C THR A 33 -11.31 9.26 -3.10
N MET A 34 -12.23 8.58 -3.81
CA MET A 34 -13.59 9.10 -4.06
C MET A 34 -14.33 9.42 -2.75
N LEU A 35 -14.17 8.58 -1.72
CA LEU A 35 -14.73 8.84 -0.39
C LEU A 35 -14.17 10.12 0.24
N ALA A 36 -12.85 10.34 0.13
CA ALA A 36 -12.21 11.56 0.62
C ALA A 36 -12.80 12.81 -0.07
N PHE A 37 -12.94 12.79 -1.40
CA PHE A 37 -13.54 13.88 -2.16
C PHE A 37 -15.03 14.09 -1.82
N ALA A 38 -15.80 13.01 -1.66
CA ALA A 38 -17.21 13.09 -1.31
C ALA A 38 -17.43 13.82 0.05
N ILE A 39 -16.57 13.54 1.03
CA ILE A 39 -16.64 14.18 2.36
C ILE A 39 -16.28 15.66 2.29
N VAL A 40 -15.29 16.03 1.48
CA VAL A 40 -14.94 17.44 1.25
C VAL A 40 -16.06 18.20 0.54
N LEU A 41 -16.70 17.58 -0.47
CA LEU A 41 -17.78 18.19 -1.24
C LEU A 41 -19.08 18.32 -0.42
N TYR A 42 -19.37 17.38 0.48
CA TYR A 42 -20.54 17.49 1.36
C TYR A 42 -20.43 18.70 2.29
N GLY A 43 -19.22 19.06 2.73
CA GLY A 43 -18.91 20.36 3.36
C GLY A 43 -19.63 20.67 4.67
N GLY A 44 -20.48 19.77 5.18
CA GLY A 44 -21.32 20.00 6.36
C GLY A 44 -20.62 19.85 7.72
N LEU A 45 -19.29 19.69 7.73
CA LEU A 45 -18.48 19.48 8.94
C LEU A 45 -17.51 20.64 9.15
N ASP A 46 -17.05 20.82 10.38
CA ASP A 46 -16.05 21.84 10.70
C ASP A 46 -14.77 21.64 9.87
N ARG A 47 -14.18 22.74 9.39
CA ARG A 47 -13.01 22.75 8.51
C ARG A 47 -11.83 22.04 9.17
N SER A 48 -11.67 22.19 10.49
CA SER A 48 -10.61 21.50 11.26
C SER A 48 -10.78 19.98 11.26
N PHE A 49 -12.03 19.52 11.40
CA PHE A 49 -12.35 18.09 11.36
C PHE A 49 -12.13 17.49 9.98
N ILE A 50 -12.55 18.22 8.92
CA ILE A 50 -12.35 17.84 7.52
C ILE A 50 -10.85 17.65 7.23
N ILE A 51 -9.99 18.59 7.63
CA ILE A 51 -8.54 18.52 7.40
C ILE A 51 -7.93 17.31 8.12
N LEU A 52 -8.26 17.10 9.40
CA LEU A 52 -7.73 15.97 10.16
C LEU A 52 -8.14 14.62 9.56
N PHE A 53 -9.40 14.50 9.13
CA PHE A 53 -9.92 13.31 8.47
C PHE A 53 -9.24 13.04 7.12
N LEU A 54 -9.03 14.08 6.31
CA LEU A 54 -8.30 14.00 5.03
C LEU A 54 -6.86 13.53 5.21
N VAL A 55 -6.13 14.09 6.18
CA VAL A 55 -4.75 13.67 6.48
C VAL A 55 -4.72 12.21 6.93
N GLY A 56 -5.68 11.79 7.76
CA GLY A 56 -5.83 10.38 8.15
C GLY A 56 -6.05 9.46 6.95
N LEU A 57 -6.98 9.80 6.06
CA LEU A 57 -7.20 9.06 4.82
C LEU A 57 -5.97 9.06 3.90
N ALA A 58 -5.23 10.17 3.81
CA ALA A 58 -4.02 10.26 3.01
C ALA A 58 -2.92 9.30 3.52
N ILE A 59 -2.78 9.15 4.84
CA ILE A 59 -1.85 8.18 5.44
C ILE A 59 -2.28 6.75 5.11
N VAL A 60 -3.57 6.42 5.30
CA VAL A 60 -4.11 5.09 4.96
C VAL A 60 -3.88 4.78 3.49
N GLN A 61 -4.09 5.76 2.60
CA GLN A 61 -3.80 5.64 1.17
C GLN A 61 -2.32 5.37 0.89
N ALA A 62 -1.41 6.13 1.51
CA ALA A 62 0.03 5.91 1.35
C ALA A 62 0.43 4.49 1.77
N VAL A 63 -0.09 4.00 2.91
CA VAL A 63 0.16 2.63 3.38
C VAL A 63 -0.46 1.59 2.44
N PHE A 64 -1.69 1.79 1.95
CA PHE A 64 -2.35 0.87 1.02
C PHE A 64 -1.59 0.77 -0.30
N GLN A 65 -1.20 1.90 -0.87
CA GLN A 65 -0.41 1.92 -2.11
C GLN A 65 0.90 1.16 -1.93
N LEU A 66 1.52 1.33 -0.75
CA LEU A 66 2.80 0.73 -0.44
C LEU A 66 2.73 -0.78 -0.14
N ALA A 67 1.71 -1.19 0.64
CA ALA A 67 1.44 -2.59 0.96
C ALA A 67 1.06 -3.42 -0.27
N TYR A 68 0.53 -2.78 -1.31
CA TYR A 68 0.12 -3.48 -2.53
C TYR A 68 1.14 -3.39 -3.67
N TRP A 69 1.90 -2.29 -3.75
CA TRP A 69 3.03 -2.17 -4.68
C TRP A 69 4.11 -3.20 -4.38
N MET A 70 4.27 -3.56 -3.11
CA MET A 70 5.13 -4.63 -2.67
C MET A 70 4.27 -5.83 -2.27
N HIS A 71 4.04 -6.75 -3.20
CA HIS A 71 3.22 -7.97 -3.01
C HIS A 71 3.77 -8.84 -1.85
N MET A 72 3.45 -8.46 -0.61
CA MET A 72 3.92 -9.06 0.63
C MET A 72 3.22 -10.39 0.96
N LYS A 73 2.98 -11.20 -0.07
CA LYS A 73 2.44 -12.54 0.08
C LYS A 73 3.46 -13.65 -0.12
N ASP A 74 4.70 -13.30 -0.49
CA ASP A 74 5.80 -14.27 -0.53
C ASP A 74 6.75 -14.14 0.66
N ARG A 75 7.01 -15.31 1.27
CA ARG A 75 7.72 -15.48 2.54
C ARG A 75 9.20 -15.11 2.39
N GLY A 76 9.62 -14.01 3.03
CA GLY A 76 11.03 -13.61 3.10
C GLY A 76 11.33 -12.10 3.09
N HIS A 77 10.33 -11.23 2.93
CA HIS A 77 10.55 -9.81 2.63
C HIS A 77 10.64 -8.88 3.86
N PHE A 78 11.44 -9.24 4.87
CA PHE A 78 11.77 -8.31 5.98
C PHE A 78 12.65 -7.15 5.53
N PHE A 79 13.58 -7.41 4.60
CA PHE A 79 14.52 -6.40 4.08
C PHE A 79 13.81 -5.21 3.42
N PRO A 80 12.80 -5.43 2.56
CA PRO A 80 12.09 -4.33 1.95
C PRO A 80 11.21 -3.53 2.89
N ILE A 81 10.51 -4.18 3.84
CA ILE A 81 9.77 -3.45 4.88
C ILE A 81 10.72 -2.53 5.65
N MET A 82 11.90 -3.05 6.02
CA MET A 82 12.90 -2.27 6.74
C MET A 82 13.43 -1.10 5.90
N GLY A 83 13.79 -1.34 4.63
CA GLY A 83 14.25 -0.28 3.72
C GLY A 83 13.20 0.79 3.49
N LEU A 84 11.93 0.40 3.48
CA LEU A 84 10.80 1.29 3.30
C LEU A 84 10.47 2.10 4.55
N ALA A 85 10.53 1.49 5.73
CA ALA A 85 10.40 2.19 7.01
C ALA A 85 11.53 3.22 7.17
N MET A 86 12.77 2.85 6.80
CA MET A 86 13.90 3.77 6.78
C MET A 86 13.73 4.88 5.74
N GLY A 87 13.24 4.55 4.54
CA GLY A 87 12.93 5.53 3.50
C GLY A 87 11.85 6.53 3.93
N ALA A 88 10.79 6.06 4.58
CA ALA A 88 9.74 6.89 5.15
C ALA A 88 10.29 7.78 6.28
N PHE A 89 11.14 7.23 7.15
CA PHE A 89 11.80 8.00 8.22
C PHE A 89 12.68 9.13 7.65
N VAL A 90 13.51 8.83 6.66
CA VAL A 90 14.36 9.81 5.99
C VAL A 90 13.51 10.87 5.26
N ALA A 91 12.47 10.46 4.54
CA ALA A 91 11.57 11.37 3.84
C ALA A 91 10.84 12.31 4.79
N LEU A 92 10.28 11.79 5.90
CA LEU A 92 9.62 12.62 6.92
C LEU A 92 10.60 13.60 7.57
N THR A 93 11.82 13.13 7.89
CA THR A 93 12.86 13.98 8.48
C THR A 93 13.31 15.08 7.51
N ALA A 94 13.48 14.75 6.24
CA ALA A 94 13.83 15.71 5.19
C ALA A 94 12.73 16.76 4.96
N VAL A 95 11.46 16.35 4.93
CA VAL A 95 10.32 17.27 4.83
C VAL A 95 10.23 18.17 6.06
N ALA A 96 10.38 17.60 7.27
CA ALA A 96 10.39 18.38 8.49
C ALA A 96 11.50 19.43 8.48
N MET A 97 12.73 19.02 8.14
CA MET A 97 13.87 19.94 7.99
C MET A 97 13.58 21.02 6.94
N ALA A 98 13.07 20.66 5.77
CA ALA A 98 12.76 21.62 4.71
C ALA A 98 11.70 22.66 5.15
N VAL A 99 10.64 22.22 5.82
CA VAL A 99 9.61 23.13 6.35
C VAL A 99 10.20 24.04 7.41
N TYR A 100 10.96 23.53 8.37
CA TYR A 100 11.59 24.36 9.41
C TYR A 100 12.59 25.37 8.85
N TRP A 101 13.30 25.02 7.77
CA TRP A 101 14.39 25.85 7.23
C TRP A 101 13.94 26.85 6.17
N LEU A 102 12.92 26.51 5.37
CA LEU A 102 12.35 27.40 4.34
C LEU A 102 11.27 28.34 4.89
N TRP A 103 10.69 28.03 6.05
CA TRP A 103 9.62 28.83 6.64
C TRP A 103 10.12 29.97 7.53
N TRP A 104 11.45 30.18 7.56
CA TRP A 104 12.09 31.37 8.10
C TRP A 104 12.64 32.21 6.95
#